data_AF-A0A244E6S1-F1
#
_entry.id   AF-A0A244E6S1-F1
#
_cell.length_a   1.000
_cell.length_b   1.000
_cell.length_c   1.000
_cell.angle_alpha   90.00
_cell.angle_beta   90.00
_cell.angle_gamma   90.00
#
_symmetry.space_group_name_H-M   'P 1'
#
loop_
_entity.id
_entity.type
_entity.pdbx_description
1 polymer ?
#
loop_
_entity_poly.entity_id
_entity_poly.type
_entity_poly.pdbx_seq_one_letter_code
_entity_poly.pdbx_strand_id
1 'polypeptide(L)'
;MEWRFFKANASREFSFHDLHGEIHSLMDAVEVLREVTAVHSAQPVVVLDEFDRMLDPKERNLFADLVKQLGDKKVPVTFFFTGVGETLSELLGAHPSAIRQFETVNLEKLDWTARWEIARKAADEFGVHIDDAICVRLAAVSDGYPYYVHLITEKLLWRLWEEDEVVSSVEWPQYHAAIRDAIESINGELRRPYEKATRHRGEEYEEVLWAAADSDYLDRHLKDIYTSYGYVMRQLAHRAEHLSYEDFTAVVRKLRSPSCDEILAVSKVHNIQKNGWITYRENLLRGYVRMQAESKGVELLGEREAPKPTIHVSGGRGKSGTYFGPSIPKGVHLGKSRR
;
A
#
# COMPACT_ATOMS: atom_id res chain seq x y z
N MET A 1 -6.25 46.55 17.74
CA MET A 1 -5.73 45.21 18.05
C MET A 1 -4.22 45.34 17.94
N GLU A 2 -3.50 45.27 19.05
CA GLU A 2 -2.03 45.30 19.03
C GLU A 2 -1.53 43.91 18.67
N TRP A 3 -0.65 43.84 17.68
CA TRP A 3 -0.04 42.61 17.19
C TRP A 3 1.26 42.39 17.92
N ARG A 4 1.40 41.23 18.56
CA ARG A 4 2.57 40.87 19.37
C ARG A 4 3.72 40.38 18.50
N PHE A 5 3.43 39.69 17.40
CA PHE A 5 4.44 39.07 16.53
C PHE A 5 4.51 39.73 15.15
N PHE A 6 3.38 40.18 14.60
CA PHE A 6 3.34 40.85 13.29
C PHE A 6 3.16 42.36 13.41
N LYS A 7 4.25 43.15 13.45
CA LYS A 7 4.14 44.61 13.29
C LYS A 7 3.82 44.97 11.83
N ALA A 8 2.54 45.19 11.53
CA ALA A 8 2.13 45.74 10.24
C ALA A 8 2.50 47.24 10.15
N ASN A 9 3.74 47.55 9.76
CA ASN A 9 4.05 48.88 9.25
C ASN A 9 3.56 48.96 7.81
N ALA A 10 2.87 50.06 7.46
CA ALA A 10 2.33 50.35 6.13
C ALA A 10 3.41 50.57 5.03
N SER A 11 4.64 50.11 5.26
CA SER A 11 5.76 50.11 4.33
C SER A 11 6.12 48.65 4.01
N ARG A 12 6.26 48.34 2.72
CA ARG A 12 6.56 47.01 2.15
C ARG A 12 7.95 46.47 2.53
N GLU A 13 8.26 46.38 3.81
CA GLU A 13 9.44 45.70 4.34
C GLU A 13 9.00 44.79 5.49
N PHE A 14 8.75 43.52 5.17
CA PHE A 14 8.65 42.48 6.19
C PHE A 14 10.06 42.25 6.73
N SER A 15 10.40 42.87 7.86
CA SER A 15 11.55 42.41 8.64
C SER A 15 11.19 41.01 9.16
N PHE A 16 11.85 39.97 8.66
CA PHE A 16 11.75 38.63 9.23
C PHE A 16 12.32 38.69 10.65
N HIS A 17 11.45 38.96 11.61
CA HIS A 17 11.73 38.72 13.02
C HIS A 17 12.09 37.24 13.17
N ASP A 18 13.11 36.95 13.97
CA ASP A 18 13.47 35.58 14.30
C ASP A 18 12.39 34.98 15.20
N LEU A 19 11.33 34.46 14.57
CA LEU A 19 10.19 33.83 15.24
C LEU A 19 10.64 32.69 16.15
N HIS A 20 11.76 32.02 15.84
CA HIS A 20 12.28 30.97 16.69
C HIS A 20 12.77 31.50 18.05
N GLY A 21 13.35 32.71 18.05
CA GLY A 21 13.79 33.41 19.25
C GLY A 21 12.66 34.05 20.07
N GLU A 22 11.43 34.13 19.54
CA GLU A 22 10.29 34.80 20.22
C GLU A 22 9.22 33.82 20.70
N ILE A 23 9.15 32.61 20.12
CA ILE A 23 8.20 31.56 20.51
C ILE A 23 8.86 30.70 21.60
N HIS A 24 8.55 30.96 22.86
CA HIS A 24 9.09 30.22 24.01
C HIS A 24 8.07 29.26 24.64
N SER A 25 6.80 29.43 24.32
CA SER A 25 5.72 28.63 24.88
C SER A 25 4.67 28.25 23.84
N LEU A 26 3.90 27.21 24.17
CA LEU A 26 2.75 26.77 23.39
C LEU A 26 1.73 27.90 23.18
N MET A 27 1.58 28.76 24.19
CA MET A 27 0.68 29.91 24.15
C MET A 27 1.14 30.95 23.11
N ASP A 28 2.45 31.17 23.00
CA ASP A 28 3.02 32.08 22.01
C ASP A 28 2.73 31.57 20.59
N ALA A 29 2.92 30.26 20.35
CA ALA A 29 2.60 29.64 19.05
C ALA A 29 1.12 29.80 18.67
N VAL A 30 0.20 29.68 19.63
CA VAL A 30 -1.24 29.89 19.40
C VAL A 30 -1.54 31.35 19.04
N GLU A 31 -0.92 32.31 19.71
CA GLU A 31 -1.12 33.73 19.40
C GLU A 31 -0.52 34.11 18.04
N VAL A 32 0.65 33.56 17.68
CA VAL A 32 1.21 33.70 16.32
C VAL A 32 0.20 33.20 15.28
N LEU A 33 -0.37 32.02 15.46
CA LEU A 33 -1.34 31.46 14.51
C LEU A 33 -2.64 32.27 14.48
N ARG A 34 -3.09 32.81 15.61
CA ARG A 34 -4.22 33.75 15.66
C ARG A 34 -3.93 35.01 14.84
N GLU A 35 -2.74 35.57 14.97
CA GLU A 35 -2.31 36.71 14.15
C GLU A 35 -2.27 36.33 12.66
N VAL A 36 -1.73 35.16 12.30
CA VAL A 36 -1.79 34.67 10.91
C VAL A 36 -3.23 34.65 10.38
N THR A 37 -4.22 34.22 11.16
CA THR A 37 -5.63 34.25 10.73
C THR A 37 -6.18 35.66 10.46
N ALA A 38 -5.61 36.67 11.10
CA ALA A 38 -6.04 38.06 10.92
C ALA A 38 -5.32 38.75 9.75
N VAL A 39 -4.11 38.31 9.36
CA VAL A 39 -3.36 38.88 8.21
C VAL A 39 -3.63 38.14 6.91
N HIS A 40 -3.66 36.81 6.94
CA HIS A 40 -3.65 35.99 5.73
C HIS A 40 -5.04 35.82 5.12
N SER A 41 -5.97 35.21 5.86
CA SER A 41 -7.32 34.88 5.39
C SER A 41 -8.23 34.47 6.55
N ALA A 42 -9.55 34.57 6.38
CA ALA A 42 -10.53 34.18 7.40
C ALA A 42 -10.40 32.74 7.91
N GLN A 43 -9.91 31.81 7.08
CA GLN A 43 -9.64 30.42 7.43
C GLN A 43 -8.33 29.95 6.74
N PRO A 44 -7.14 30.23 7.30
CA PRO A 44 -5.89 29.77 6.72
C PRO A 44 -5.77 28.25 6.81
N VAL A 45 -5.12 27.67 5.81
CA VAL A 45 -4.81 26.25 5.73
C VAL A 45 -3.31 26.07 5.85
N VAL A 46 -2.89 25.21 6.77
CA VAL A 46 -1.48 24.82 6.98
C VAL A 46 -1.33 23.37 6.55
N VAL A 47 -0.39 23.10 5.64
CA VAL A 47 -0.08 21.74 5.17
C VAL A 47 1.30 21.35 5.67
N LEU A 48 1.39 20.22 6.37
CA LEU A 48 2.62 19.64 6.88
C LEU A 48 2.85 18.28 6.22
N ASP A 49 3.73 18.24 5.24
CA ASP A 49 4.09 16.99 4.57
C ASP A 49 5.11 16.19 5.41
N GLU A 50 5.05 14.86 5.36
CA GLU A 50 5.98 13.94 6.01
C GLU A 50 6.11 14.14 7.54
N PHE A 51 4.99 14.30 8.25
CA PHE A 51 4.96 14.52 9.69
C PHE A 51 5.66 13.41 10.49
N ASP A 52 5.67 12.18 9.96
CA ASP A 52 6.37 11.02 10.53
C ASP A 52 7.90 11.17 10.57
N ARG A 53 8.48 12.15 9.86
CA ARG A 53 9.91 12.51 10.00
C ARG A 53 10.24 13.11 11.37
N MET A 54 9.23 13.56 12.12
CA MET A 54 9.41 14.05 13.48
C MET A 54 9.58 12.88 14.46
N LEU A 55 10.82 12.41 14.61
CA LEU A 55 11.12 11.21 15.39
C LEU A 55 10.98 11.41 16.91
N ASP A 56 11.20 12.61 17.44
CA ASP A 56 11.12 12.87 18.89
C ASP A 56 9.65 12.81 19.37
N PRO A 57 9.29 11.87 20.27
CA PRO A 57 7.96 11.80 20.84
C PRO A 57 7.56 13.07 21.60
N LYS A 58 8.53 13.81 22.16
CA LYS A 58 8.25 15.06 22.88
C LYS A 58 7.73 16.14 21.93
N GLU A 59 8.37 16.30 20.78
CA GLU A 59 7.95 17.25 19.74
C GLU A 59 6.56 16.90 19.20
N ARG A 60 6.31 15.61 18.94
CA ARG A 60 4.98 15.13 18.52
C ARG A 60 3.89 15.44 19.55
N ASN A 61 4.18 15.27 20.84
CA ASN A 61 3.25 15.63 21.92
C ASN A 61 3.01 17.14 21.98
N LEU A 62 4.06 17.97 21.82
CA LEU A 62 3.91 19.43 21.78
C LEU A 62 3.02 19.87 20.61
N PHE A 63 3.15 19.22 19.45
CA PHE A 63 2.27 19.47 18.31
C PHE A 63 0.82 19.07 18.59
N ALA A 64 0.58 17.90 19.20
CA ALA A 64 -0.76 17.49 19.59
C ALA A 64 -1.40 18.47 20.59
N ASP A 65 -0.63 18.98 21.55
CA ASP A 65 -1.08 20.01 22.49
C ASP A 65 -1.35 21.35 21.78
N LEU A 66 -0.59 21.71 20.75
CA LEU A 66 -0.81 22.91 19.96
C LEU A 66 -2.15 22.84 19.24
N VAL A 67 -2.42 21.75 18.51
CA VAL A 67 -3.70 21.56 17.80
C VAL A 67 -4.86 21.60 18.79
N LYS A 68 -4.69 20.98 19.97
CA LYS A 68 -5.69 21.04 21.03
C LYS A 68 -6.01 22.46 21.46
N GLN A 69 -4.99 23.27 21.75
CA GLN A 69 -5.22 24.66 22.16
C GLN A 69 -5.86 25.50 21.06
N LEU A 70 -5.52 25.26 19.79
CA LEU A 70 -6.15 25.94 18.66
C LEU A 70 -7.65 25.61 18.57
N GLY A 71 -8.01 24.34 18.75
CA GLY A 71 -9.40 23.90 18.81
C GLY A 71 -10.17 24.48 20.01
N ASP A 72 -9.59 24.42 21.21
CA ASP A 72 -10.21 24.93 22.44
C ASP A 72 -10.44 26.45 22.38
N LYS A 73 -9.48 27.19 21.81
CA LYS A 73 -9.55 28.65 21.62
C LYS A 73 -10.31 29.08 20.36
N LYS A 74 -10.82 28.12 19.57
CA LYS A 74 -11.54 28.36 18.31
C LYS A 74 -10.77 29.27 17.35
N VAL A 75 -9.46 29.06 17.23
CA VAL A 75 -8.64 29.77 16.24
C VAL A 75 -9.04 29.23 14.86
N PRO A 76 -9.43 30.08 13.90
CA PRO A 76 -9.96 29.61 12.62
C PRO A 76 -8.84 29.21 11.66
N VAL A 77 -8.09 28.15 12.01
CA VAL A 77 -7.00 27.59 11.20
C VAL A 77 -7.22 26.09 10.99
N THR A 78 -6.98 25.61 9.78
CA THR A 78 -7.10 24.19 9.43
C THR A 78 -5.74 23.61 9.15
N PHE A 79 -5.43 22.45 9.75
CA PHE A 79 -4.19 21.73 9.51
C PHE A 79 -4.48 20.47 8.68
N PHE A 80 -3.70 20.29 7.62
CA PHE A 80 -3.52 19.00 6.96
C PHE A 80 -2.10 18.53 7.24
N PHE A 81 -1.95 17.26 7.59
CA PHE A 81 -0.64 16.66 7.68
C PHE A 81 -0.67 15.28 7.04
N THR A 82 0.42 14.92 6.40
CA THR A 82 0.63 13.59 5.82
C THR A 82 1.63 12.84 6.69
N GLY A 83 1.61 11.52 6.64
CA GLY A 83 2.66 10.72 7.24
C GLY A 83 2.41 9.24 7.09
N VAL A 84 3.47 8.46 7.24
CA VAL A 84 3.41 7.00 7.21
C VAL A 84 3.26 6.47 8.64
N GLY A 85 2.11 5.87 8.95
CA GLY A 85 1.85 5.26 10.25
C GLY A 85 0.57 4.43 10.26
N GLU A 86 0.53 3.35 11.04
CA GLU A 86 -0.65 2.48 11.11
C GLU A 86 -1.78 3.15 11.92
N THR A 87 -1.43 4.05 12.85
CA THR A 87 -2.40 4.73 13.70
C THR A 87 -2.06 6.20 13.95
N LEU A 88 -3.09 7.02 14.14
CA LEU A 88 -2.94 8.41 14.59
C LEU A 88 -2.20 8.51 15.92
N SER A 89 -2.34 7.51 16.80
CA SER A 89 -1.62 7.41 18.07
C SER A 89 -0.10 7.26 17.90
N GLU A 90 0.34 6.57 16.85
CA GLU A 90 1.76 6.45 16.51
C GLU A 90 2.32 7.75 15.96
N LEU A 91 1.51 8.51 15.22
CA LEU A 91 1.89 9.81 14.67
C LEU A 91 1.90 10.92 15.74
N LEU A 92 0.85 11.05 16.56
CA LEU A 92 0.66 12.22 17.44
C LEU A 92 0.93 11.99 18.93
N GLY A 93 1.30 10.77 19.34
CA GLY A 93 1.54 10.45 20.74
C GLY A 93 0.26 10.31 21.59
N ALA A 94 0.42 9.98 22.87
CA ALA A 94 -0.62 9.44 23.74
C ALA A 94 -1.62 10.48 24.30
N HIS A 95 -2.29 11.27 23.45
CA HIS A 95 -3.34 12.21 23.88
C HIS A 95 -4.74 11.85 23.36
N PRO A 96 -5.49 10.99 24.07
CA PRO A 96 -6.85 10.59 23.71
C PRO A 96 -7.82 11.75 23.49
N SER A 97 -7.60 12.89 24.16
CA SER A 97 -8.47 14.05 24.07
C SER A 97 -8.29 14.85 22.77
N ALA A 98 -7.07 14.87 22.20
CA ALA A 98 -6.74 15.60 20.97
C ALA A 98 -7.18 14.82 19.73
N ILE A 99 -7.11 13.48 19.78
CA ILE A 99 -7.58 12.56 18.72
C ILE A 99 -8.99 12.93 18.20
N ARG A 100 -9.88 13.42 19.08
CA ARG A 100 -11.26 13.79 18.71
C ARG A 100 -11.36 14.99 17.75
N GLN A 101 -10.30 15.77 17.59
CA GLN A 101 -10.25 16.93 16.70
C GLN A 101 -9.64 16.59 15.34
N PHE A 102 -9.08 15.39 15.18
CA PHE A 102 -8.47 14.95 13.94
C PHE A 102 -9.43 14.08 13.13
N GLU A 103 -9.60 14.42 11.87
CA GLU A 103 -10.21 13.56 10.88
C GLU A 103 -9.09 12.84 10.13
N THR A 104 -9.13 11.50 10.10
CA THR A 104 -8.12 10.70 9.41
C THR A 104 -8.68 10.23 8.08
N VAL A 105 -8.03 10.63 6.99
CA VAL A 105 -8.31 10.14 5.64
C VAL A 105 -7.23 9.13 5.28
N ASN A 106 -7.61 7.84 5.23
CA ASN A 106 -6.69 6.79 4.83
C ASN A 106 -6.57 6.77 3.30
N LEU A 107 -5.34 6.84 2.78
CA LEU A 107 -5.07 6.71 1.36
C LEU A 107 -4.84 5.24 1.02
N GLU A 108 -5.84 4.63 0.42
CA GLU A 108 -5.76 3.25 -0.05
C GLU A 108 -4.99 3.17 -1.38
N LYS A 109 -4.52 1.96 -1.70
CA LYS A 109 -3.97 1.66 -3.02
C LYS A 109 -5.01 1.94 -4.11
N LEU A 110 -4.55 2.33 -5.29
CA LEU A 110 -5.44 2.46 -6.45
C LEU A 110 -6.16 1.16 -6.72
N ASP A 111 -7.45 1.23 -7.00
CA ASP A 111 -8.19 0.09 -7.53
C ASP A 111 -7.71 -0.29 -8.93
N TRP A 112 -8.18 -1.41 -9.46
CA TRP A 112 -7.77 -1.90 -10.78
C TRP A 112 -8.11 -0.93 -11.91
N THR A 113 -9.28 -0.28 -11.83
CA THR A 113 -9.79 0.62 -12.87
C THR A 113 -8.96 1.89 -12.96
N ALA A 114 -8.69 2.52 -11.82
CA ALA A 114 -7.89 3.74 -11.74
C ALA A 114 -6.47 3.54 -12.30
N ARG A 115 -5.87 2.36 -12.10
CA ARG A 115 -4.53 2.04 -12.62
C ARG A 115 -4.47 2.10 -14.15
N TRP A 116 -5.38 1.40 -14.84
CA TRP A 116 -5.35 1.42 -16.30
C TRP A 116 -5.92 2.71 -16.89
N GLU A 117 -6.80 3.41 -16.18
CA GLU A 117 -7.31 4.73 -16.62
C GLU A 117 -6.20 5.77 -16.68
N ILE A 118 -5.27 5.76 -15.72
CA ILE A 118 -4.07 6.61 -15.76
C ILE A 118 -3.25 6.34 -17.01
N ALA A 119 -2.98 5.06 -17.31
CA ALA A 119 -2.18 4.66 -18.46
C ALA A 119 -2.86 5.01 -19.80
N ARG A 120 -4.17 4.70 -19.91
CA ARG A 120 -4.98 5.01 -21.10
C ARG A 120 -5.07 6.50 -21.36
N LYS A 121 -5.43 7.27 -20.34
CA LYS A 121 -5.54 8.72 -20.48
C LYS A 121 -4.24 9.33 -20.97
N ALA A 122 -3.10 8.85 -20.50
CA ALA A 122 -1.80 9.31 -21.00
C ALA A 122 -1.58 8.93 -22.47
N ALA A 123 -1.83 7.67 -22.84
CA ALA A 123 -1.62 7.18 -24.21
C ALA A 123 -2.59 7.78 -25.24
N ASP A 124 -3.84 8.02 -24.85
CA ASP A 124 -4.89 8.62 -25.68
C ASP A 124 -4.50 10.04 -26.13
N GLU A 125 -3.79 10.82 -25.30
CA GLU A 125 -3.28 12.15 -25.68
C GLU A 125 -2.21 12.10 -26.78
N PHE A 126 -1.59 10.94 -26.99
CA PHE A 126 -0.66 10.68 -28.09
C PHE A 126 -1.32 9.92 -29.24
N GLY A 127 -2.63 9.66 -29.18
CA GLY A 127 -3.35 8.86 -30.17
C GLY A 127 -2.95 7.38 -30.19
N VAL A 128 -2.43 6.86 -29.08
CA VAL A 128 -2.00 5.47 -28.93
C VAL A 128 -3.04 4.67 -28.14
N HIS A 129 -3.49 3.55 -28.72
CA HIS A 129 -4.37 2.62 -28.04
C HIS A 129 -3.60 1.59 -27.20
N ILE A 130 -4.04 1.34 -25.95
CA ILE A 130 -3.54 0.24 -25.12
C ILE A 130 -4.65 -0.81 -24.96
N ASP A 131 -4.38 -2.01 -25.46
CA ASP A 131 -5.28 -3.16 -25.35
C ASP A 131 -5.61 -3.51 -23.88
N ASP A 132 -6.83 -4.00 -23.65
CA ASP A 132 -7.32 -4.39 -22.32
C ASP A 132 -6.38 -5.40 -21.63
N ALA A 133 -5.80 -6.35 -22.36
CA ALA A 133 -4.92 -7.36 -21.78
C ALA A 133 -3.63 -6.73 -21.24
N ILE A 134 -3.04 -5.79 -21.96
CA ILE A 134 -1.84 -5.05 -21.52
C ILE A 134 -2.18 -4.15 -20.33
N CYS A 135 -3.34 -3.48 -20.36
CA CYS A 135 -3.85 -2.70 -19.23
C CYS A 135 -4.00 -3.54 -17.96
N VAL A 136 -4.55 -4.75 -18.07
CA VAL A 136 -4.67 -5.68 -16.93
C VAL A 136 -3.29 -6.07 -16.40
N ARG A 137 -2.33 -6.39 -17.27
CA ARG A 137 -0.96 -6.71 -16.83
C ARG A 137 -0.30 -5.51 -16.13
N LEU A 138 -0.37 -4.32 -16.70
CA LEU A 138 0.15 -3.08 -16.12
C LEU A 138 -0.47 -2.81 -14.73
N ALA A 139 -1.79 -2.96 -14.61
CA ALA A 139 -2.51 -2.82 -13.35
C ALA A 139 -2.09 -3.89 -12.32
N ALA A 140 -1.80 -5.13 -12.76
CA ALA A 140 -1.34 -6.20 -11.89
C ALA A 140 0.08 -5.93 -11.35
N VAL A 141 1.03 -5.58 -12.23
CA VAL A 141 2.43 -5.39 -11.84
C VAL A 141 2.66 -4.13 -10.99
N SER A 142 1.84 -3.09 -11.16
CA SER A 142 1.93 -1.87 -10.36
C SER A 142 1.50 -2.02 -8.90
N ASP A 143 0.84 -3.13 -8.54
CA ASP A 143 0.39 -3.43 -7.17
C ASP A 143 -0.44 -2.30 -6.51
N GLY A 144 -1.07 -1.45 -7.33
CA GLY A 144 -1.88 -0.31 -6.89
C GLY A 144 -1.12 0.93 -6.46
N TYR A 145 0.19 0.99 -6.69
CA TYR A 145 0.98 2.18 -6.45
C TYR A 145 1.01 3.09 -7.69
N PRO A 146 0.55 4.35 -7.59
CA PRO A 146 0.59 5.30 -8.70
C PRO A 146 1.99 5.45 -9.32
N TYR A 147 3.04 5.42 -8.48
CA TYR A 147 4.43 5.49 -8.91
C TYR A 147 4.76 4.49 -10.03
N TYR A 148 4.41 3.21 -9.86
CA TYR A 148 4.71 2.19 -10.87
C TYR A 148 3.83 2.32 -12.11
N VAL A 149 2.56 2.70 -11.96
CA VAL A 149 1.68 2.96 -13.10
C VAL A 149 2.29 4.05 -13.99
N HIS A 150 2.68 5.17 -13.40
CA HIS A 150 3.31 6.27 -14.12
C HIS A 150 4.65 5.86 -14.73
N LEU A 151 5.50 5.16 -13.98
CA LEU A 151 6.81 4.76 -14.47
C LEU A 151 6.72 3.82 -15.68
N ILE A 152 5.88 2.78 -15.61
CA ILE A 152 5.70 1.84 -16.72
C ILE A 152 5.11 2.55 -17.92
N THR A 153 4.10 3.41 -17.71
CA THR A 153 3.47 4.20 -18.78
C THR A 153 4.48 5.13 -19.43
N GLU A 154 5.31 5.82 -18.65
CA GLU A 154 6.38 6.70 -19.16
C GLU A 154 7.36 5.92 -20.03
N LYS A 155 7.87 4.77 -19.55
CA LYS A 155 8.80 3.94 -20.33
C LYS A 155 8.16 3.35 -21.58
N LEU A 156 6.87 3.03 -21.51
CA LEU A 156 6.11 2.57 -22.66
C LEU A 156 6.02 3.64 -23.73
N LEU A 157 5.65 4.87 -23.35
CA LEU A 157 5.57 5.99 -24.30
C LEU A 157 6.94 6.31 -24.93
N TRP A 158 8.02 6.27 -24.13
CA TRP A 158 9.37 6.41 -24.69
C TRP A 158 9.71 5.32 -25.70
N ARG A 159 9.37 4.05 -25.40
CA ARG A 159 9.60 2.94 -26.32
C ARG A 159 8.84 3.10 -27.62
N LEU A 160 7.59 3.54 -27.57
CA LEU A 160 6.79 3.79 -28.76
C LEU A 160 7.31 4.97 -29.59
N TRP A 161 7.85 5.99 -28.92
CA TRP A 161 8.47 7.14 -29.59
C TRP A 161 9.77 6.79 -30.31
N GLU A 162 10.52 5.81 -29.81
CA GLU A 162 11.79 5.35 -30.38
C GLU A 162 11.62 4.39 -31.57
N GLU A 163 10.40 3.92 -31.85
CA GLU A 163 10.12 3.05 -32.99
C GLU A 163 10.30 3.80 -34.32
N ASP A 164 10.82 3.12 -35.33
CA ASP A 164 11.04 3.71 -36.66
C ASP A 164 9.71 4.07 -37.36
N GLU A 165 8.63 3.36 -37.01
CA GLU A 165 7.28 3.55 -37.55
C GLU A 165 6.32 4.11 -36.50
N VAL A 166 5.35 4.91 -36.95
CA VAL A 166 4.33 5.47 -36.05
C VAL A 166 3.44 4.34 -35.53
N VAL A 167 3.48 4.12 -34.22
CA VAL A 167 2.68 3.09 -33.55
C VAL A 167 1.37 3.69 -33.05
N SER A 168 0.24 3.13 -33.51
CA SER A 168 -1.11 3.52 -33.05
C SER A 168 -1.69 2.59 -31.99
N SER A 169 -1.09 1.42 -31.78
CA SER A 169 -1.54 0.42 -30.80
C SER A 169 -0.35 -0.26 -30.16
N VAL A 170 -0.39 -0.42 -28.84
CA VAL A 170 0.68 -1.07 -28.09
C VAL A 170 0.66 -2.57 -28.28
N GLU A 171 1.80 -3.15 -28.59
CA GLU A 171 2.02 -4.59 -28.67
C GLU A 171 2.86 -5.12 -27.50
N TRP A 172 2.76 -6.43 -27.25
CA TRP A 172 3.48 -7.12 -26.18
C TRP A 172 4.99 -6.87 -26.14
N PRO A 173 5.74 -6.85 -27.27
CA PRO A 173 7.17 -6.59 -27.23
C PRO A 173 7.52 -5.22 -26.65
N GLN A 174 6.74 -4.19 -26.97
CA GLN A 174 6.94 -2.82 -26.47
C GLN A 174 6.63 -2.73 -24.98
N TYR A 175 5.52 -3.37 -24.55
CA TYR A 175 5.18 -3.48 -23.12
C TYR A 175 6.30 -4.18 -22.32
N HIS A 176 6.79 -5.33 -22.78
CA HIS A 176 7.86 -6.04 -22.09
C HIS A 176 9.19 -5.27 -22.09
N ALA A 177 9.49 -4.52 -23.15
CA ALA A 177 10.64 -3.62 -23.19
C ALA A 177 10.50 -2.48 -22.16
N ALA A 178 9.33 -1.86 -22.08
CA ALA A 178 9.03 -0.82 -21.11
C ALA A 178 9.16 -1.30 -19.65
N ILE A 179 8.74 -2.53 -19.36
CA ILE A 179 8.92 -3.14 -18.03
C ILE A 179 10.40 -3.27 -17.68
N ARG A 180 11.25 -3.72 -18.63
CA ARG A 180 12.69 -3.82 -18.39
C ARG A 180 13.33 -2.45 -18.11
N ASP A 181 12.97 -1.44 -18.90
CA ASP A 181 13.45 -0.07 -18.67
C ASP A 181 12.98 0.50 -17.34
N ALA A 182 11.73 0.21 -16.96
CA ALA A 182 11.17 0.63 -15.69
C ALA A 182 12.00 0.04 -14.54
N ILE A 183 12.29 -1.27 -14.58
CA ILE A 183 13.14 -1.96 -13.60
C ILE A 183 14.53 -1.32 -13.51
N GLU A 184 15.17 -1.01 -14.65
CA GLU A 184 16.50 -0.43 -14.69
C GLU A 184 16.55 1.01 -14.16
N SER A 185 15.48 1.78 -14.39
CA SER A 185 15.37 3.19 -14.00
C SER A 185 14.98 3.43 -12.54
N ILE A 186 14.55 2.39 -11.82
CA ILE A 186 14.17 2.51 -10.41
C ILE A 186 15.36 2.91 -9.54
N ASN A 187 15.09 3.80 -8.57
CA ASN A 187 16.07 4.30 -7.62
C ASN A 187 16.82 3.14 -6.94
N GLY A 188 18.15 3.28 -6.85
CA GLY A 188 19.05 2.34 -6.19
C GLY A 188 18.60 1.95 -4.78
N GLU A 189 18.12 2.89 -3.97
CA GLU A 189 17.66 2.61 -2.60
C GLU A 189 16.40 1.74 -2.58
N LEU A 190 15.48 1.93 -3.53
CA LEU A 190 14.26 1.13 -3.60
C LEU A 190 14.57 -0.31 -4.03
N ARG A 191 15.51 -0.52 -4.97
CA ARG A 191 15.87 -1.87 -5.42
C ARG A 191 16.87 -2.59 -4.49
N ARG A 192 17.62 -1.87 -3.66
CA ARG A 192 18.68 -2.39 -2.78
C ARG A 192 18.24 -3.59 -1.90
N PRO A 193 17.07 -3.58 -1.23
CA PRO A 193 16.65 -4.70 -0.40
C PRO A 193 16.45 -5.99 -1.22
N TYR A 194 15.85 -5.86 -2.41
CA TYR A 194 15.65 -6.98 -3.31
C TYR A 194 16.97 -7.53 -3.85
N GLU A 195 17.85 -6.67 -4.36
CA GLU A 195 19.17 -7.09 -4.85
C GLU A 195 19.98 -7.79 -3.75
N LYS A 196 19.96 -7.29 -2.52
CA LYS A 196 20.66 -7.93 -1.39
C LYS A 196 20.05 -9.29 -1.02
N ALA A 197 18.74 -9.45 -1.20
CA ALA A 197 18.01 -10.68 -0.92
C ALA A 197 18.16 -11.76 -2.01
N THR A 198 18.56 -11.40 -3.23
CA THR A 198 18.63 -12.32 -4.38
C THR A 198 20.04 -12.48 -4.96
N ARG A 199 20.86 -11.43 -4.94
CA ARG A 199 22.21 -11.45 -5.53
C ARG A 199 23.12 -12.41 -4.80
N HIS A 200 23.86 -13.23 -5.56
CA HIS A 200 24.75 -14.28 -5.04
C HIS A 200 24.05 -15.32 -4.16
N ARG A 201 22.74 -15.50 -4.35
CA ARG A 201 21.92 -16.54 -3.70
C ARG A 201 21.27 -17.40 -4.77
N GLY A 202 20.66 -18.50 -4.35
CA GLY A 202 19.90 -19.36 -5.26
C GLY A 202 18.63 -18.67 -5.75
N GLU A 203 18.17 -19.09 -6.93
CA GLU A 203 16.97 -18.57 -7.59
C GLU A 203 15.70 -18.72 -6.72
N GLU A 204 15.70 -19.67 -5.78
CA GLU A 204 14.59 -19.90 -4.86
C GLU A 204 14.26 -18.67 -4.00
N TYR A 205 15.25 -17.81 -3.71
CA TYR A 205 15.01 -16.58 -2.95
C TYR A 205 14.11 -15.62 -3.74
N GLU A 206 14.33 -15.56 -5.05
CA GLU A 206 13.57 -14.71 -5.96
C GLU A 206 12.15 -15.24 -6.13
N GLU A 207 12.02 -16.54 -6.35
CA GLU A 207 10.74 -17.23 -6.51
C GLU A 207 9.86 -17.11 -5.25
N VAL A 208 10.46 -17.22 -4.05
CA VAL A 208 9.75 -17.01 -2.78
C VAL A 208 9.28 -15.55 -2.63
N LEU A 209 10.07 -14.58 -3.08
CA LEU A 209 9.66 -13.17 -3.06
C LEU A 209 8.50 -12.92 -4.03
N TRP A 210 8.55 -13.44 -5.25
CA TRP A 210 7.43 -13.35 -6.19
C TRP A 210 6.15 -13.96 -5.61
N ALA A 211 6.26 -15.15 -5.02
CA ALA A 211 5.16 -15.81 -4.36
C ALA A 211 4.57 -14.96 -3.23
N ALA A 212 5.39 -14.27 -2.45
CA ALA A 212 4.95 -13.36 -1.40
C ALA A 212 4.20 -12.15 -1.95
N ALA A 213 4.57 -11.64 -3.13
CA ALA A 213 3.96 -10.48 -3.78
C ALA A 213 2.71 -10.80 -4.61
N ASP A 214 2.35 -12.08 -4.80
CA ASP A 214 1.30 -12.51 -5.72
C ASP A 214 -0.11 -11.97 -5.40
N SER A 215 -0.50 -11.89 -4.12
CA SER A 215 -1.84 -11.42 -3.71
C SER A 215 -1.90 -9.91 -3.52
N ASP A 216 -3.07 -9.29 -3.67
CA ASP A 216 -3.26 -7.84 -3.43
C ASP A 216 -3.10 -7.47 -1.93
N TYR A 217 -3.36 -8.41 -1.02
CA TYR A 217 -3.18 -8.21 0.42
C TYR A 217 -1.71 -7.98 0.79
N LEU A 218 -1.44 -6.97 1.63
CA LEU A 218 -0.10 -6.66 2.16
C LEU A 218 0.38 -7.76 3.12
N ASP A 219 -0.50 -8.15 4.06
CA ASP A 219 -0.23 -9.20 5.03
C ASP A 219 -0.81 -10.52 4.58
N ARG A 220 0.01 -11.56 4.55
CA ARG A 220 -0.40 -12.88 4.08
C ARG A 220 0.04 -13.99 5.00
N HIS A 221 -0.78 -15.02 5.13
CA HIS A 221 -0.40 -16.18 5.90
C HIS A 221 0.60 -17.05 5.11
N LEU A 222 1.60 -17.61 5.79
CA LEU A 222 2.71 -18.33 5.18
C LEU A 222 2.27 -19.50 4.28
N LYS A 223 1.17 -20.17 4.64
CA LYS A 223 0.60 -21.27 3.84
C LYS A 223 0.01 -20.79 2.50
N ASP A 224 -0.56 -19.59 2.48
CA ASP A 224 -1.16 -19.02 1.28
C ASP A 224 -0.05 -18.56 0.33
N ILE A 225 1.03 -18.00 0.89
CA ILE A 225 2.25 -17.69 0.12
C ILE A 225 2.85 -18.96 -0.48
N TYR A 226 2.92 -20.07 0.27
CA TYR A 226 3.42 -21.35 -0.28
C TYR A 226 2.52 -21.88 -1.41
N THR A 227 1.21 -21.62 -1.34
CA THR A 227 0.29 -21.96 -2.42
C THR A 227 0.57 -21.12 -3.67
N SER A 228 0.79 -19.81 -3.51
CA SER A 228 1.28 -18.91 -4.58
C SER A 228 2.63 -19.36 -5.16
N TYR A 229 3.56 -19.83 -4.33
CA TYR A 229 4.84 -20.39 -4.80
C TYR A 229 4.62 -21.57 -5.74
N GLY A 230 3.67 -22.46 -5.44
CA GLY A 230 3.30 -23.53 -6.36
C GLY A 230 2.76 -23.03 -7.72
N TYR A 231 2.05 -21.89 -7.76
CA TYR A 231 1.62 -21.27 -9.03
C TYR A 231 2.80 -20.67 -9.80
N VAL A 232 3.72 -19.99 -9.10
CA VAL A 232 4.96 -19.45 -9.69
C VAL A 232 5.78 -20.56 -10.33
N MET A 233 6.04 -21.65 -9.60
CA MET A 233 6.86 -22.76 -10.10
C MET A 233 6.23 -23.47 -11.31
N ARG A 234 4.89 -23.54 -11.40
CA ARG A 234 4.22 -24.10 -12.59
C ARG A 234 4.47 -23.32 -13.88
N GLN A 235 4.75 -22.02 -13.78
CA GLN A 235 5.09 -21.19 -14.93
C GLN A 235 6.57 -21.36 -15.31
N LEU A 236 7.41 -21.78 -14.37
CA LEU A 236 8.83 -22.04 -14.57
C LEU A 236 9.07 -23.50 -14.98
N ALA A 237 8.54 -23.90 -16.14
CA ALA A 237 8.58 -25.30 -16.62
C ALA A 237 9.99 -25.93 -16.73
N HIS A 238 11.05 -25.12 -16.71
CA HIS A 238 12.44 -25.56 -16.73
C HIS A 238 13.01 -25.90 -15.34
N ARG A 239 12.30 -25.57 -14.26
CA ARG A 239 12.70 -25.84 -12.87
C ARG A 239 12.04 -27.13 -12.40
N ALA A 240 12.82 -28.21 -12.29
CA ALA A 240 12.32 -29.53 -11.91
C ALA A 240 12.11 -29.69 -10.39
N GLU A 241 12.75 -28.84 -9.58
CA GLU A 241 12.74 -28.96 -8.12
C GLU A 241 11.88 -27.87 -7.49
N HIS A 242 10.85 -28.30 -6.75
CA HIS A 242 10.06 -27.43 -5.91
C HIS A 242 10.56 -27.59 -4.47
N LEU A 243 10.72 -26.48 -3.76
CA LEU A 243 11.02 -26.55 -2.33
C LEU A 243 9.91 -27.27 -1.57
N SER A 244 10.31 -28.08 -0.59
CA SER A 244 9.39 -28.56 0.45
C SER A 244 8.85 -27.38 1.26
N TYR A 245 7.75 -27.59 2.00
CA TYR A 245 7.23 -26.54 2.89
C TYR A 245 8.23 -26.17 3.99
N GLU A 246 9.02 -27.14 4.48
CA GLU A 246 10.09 -26.87 5.45
C GLU A 246 11.19 -25.97 4.87
N ASP A 247 11.69 -26.30 3.67
CA ASP A 247 12.75 -25.54 3.01
C ASP A 247 12.26 -24.14 2.59
N PHE A 248 11.04 -24.04 2.07
CA PHE A 248 10.39 -22.77 1.78
C PHE A 248 10.33 -21.88 3.03
N THR A 249 9.92 -22.45 4.16
CA THR A 249 9.87 -21.72 5.44
C THR A 249 11.26 -21.29 5.91
N ALA A 250 12.30 -22.09 5.64
CA ALA A 250 13.68 -21.73 5.93
C ALA A 250 14.16 -20.54 5.09
N VAL A 251 13.82 -20.50 3.79
CA VAL A 251 14.09 -19.35 2.90
C VAL A 251 13.35 -18.11 3.40
N VAL A 252 12.06 -18.19 3.73
CA VAL A 252 11.31 -17.06 4.30
C VAL A 252 11.94 -16.54 5.60
N ARG A 253 12.41 -17.43 6.50
CA ARG A 253 13.15 -17.02 7.70
C ARG A 253 14.45 -16.29 7.35
N LYS A 254 15.15 -16.71 6.30
CA LYS A 254 16.38 -16.06 5.84
C LYS A 254 16.11 -14.68 5.23
N LEU A 255 15.05 -14.54 4.45
CA LEU A 255 14.56 -13.27 3.89
C LEU A 255 14.18 -12.26 4.98
N ARG A 256 13.80 -12.73 6.16
CA ARG A 256 13.54 -11.90 7.36
C ARG A 256 14.78 -11.55 8.18
N SER A 257 15.97 -12.00 7.77
CA SER A 257 17.21 -11.77 8.51
C SER A 257 17.99 -10.57 7.95
N PRO A 258 18.88 -9.94 8.75
CA PRO A 258 19.74 -8.83 8.29
C PRO A 258 20.56 -9.13 7.03
N SER A 259 20.83 -10.42 6.78
CA SER A 259 21.56 -10.86 5.58
C SER A 259 20.80 -10.65 4.26
N CYS A 260 19.48 -10.51 4.31
CA CYS A 260 18.61 -10.21 3.16
C CYS A 260 17.91 -8.85 3.32
N ASP A 261 18.54 -7.93 4.06
CA ASP A 261 17.98 -6.62 4.42
C ASP A 261 16.67 -6.67 5.19
N GLU A 262 16.31 -7.86 5.68
CA GLU A 262 15.02 -8.15 6.32
C GLU A 262 13.85 -7.66 5.44
N ILE A 263 13.96 -7.93 4.13
CA ILE A 263 12.98 -7.58 3.09
C ILE A 263 11.56 -8.03 3.45
N LEU A 264 11.43 -9.16 4.15
CA LEU A 264 10.18 -9.63 4.73
C LEU A 264 10.18 -9.43 6.25
N ALA A 265 8.99 -9.21 6.81
CA ALA A 265 8.76 -9.05 8.24
C ALA A 265 7.57 -9.90 8.71
N VAL A 266 7.47 -10.11 10.03
CA VAL A 266 6.23 -10.64 10.62
C VAL A 266 5.24 -9.49 10.68
N SER A 267 4.04 -9.74 10.16
CA SER A 267 2.94 -8.78 10.21
C SER A 267 2.63 -8.40 11.66
N LYS A 268 2.43 -7.11 11.90
CA LYS A 268 2.07 -6.54 13.20
C LYS A 268 0.69 -5.90 13.06
N VAL A 269 -0.12 -6.05 14.08
CA VAL A 269 -1.41 -5.35 14.19
C VAL A 269 -1.46 -4.76 15.59
N HIS A 270 -1.55 -3.44 15.71
CA HIS A 270 -1.48 -2.74 17.00
C HIS A 270 -0.24 -3.12 17.83
N ASN A 271 0.93 -3.21 17.17
CA ASN A 271 2.19 -3.66 17.78
C ASN A 271 2.21 -5.11 18.30
N ILE A 272 1.21 -5.93 17.98
CA ILE A 272 1.15 -7.36 18.32
C ILE A 272 1.52 -8.18 17.09
N GLN A 273 2.50 -9.08 17.25
CA GLN A 273 2.92 -9.98 16.17
C GLN A 273 1.83 -11.00 15.83
N LYS A 274 1.48 -11.07 14.55
CA LYS A 274 0.53 -12.06 14.03
C LYS A 274 1.30 -13.28 13.55
N ASN A 275 1.41 -14.30 14.40
CA ASN A 275 2.19 -15.50 14.10
C ASN A 275 1.78 -16.16 12.78
N GLY A 276 2.76 -16.46 11.93
CA GLY A 276 2.55 -17.07 10.62
C GLY A 276 2.13 -16.08 9.52
N TRP A 277 1.92 -14.80 9.84
CA TRP A 277 1.63 -13.77 8.85
C TRP A 277 2.88 -12.98 8.51
N ILE A 278 3.10 -12.82 7.22
CA ILE A 278 4.29 -12.24 6.62
C ILE A 278 3.85 -11.03 5.80
N THR A 279 4.66 -9.99 5.83
CA THR A 279 4.50 -8.78 5.03
C THR A 279 5.85 -8.33 4.50
N TYR A 280 5.84 -7.46 3.49
CA TYR A 280 7.05 -6.77 3.07
C TYR A 280 7.38 -5.69 4.09
N ARG A 281 8.67 -5.49 4.39
CA ARG A 281 9.10 -4.36 5.22
C ARG A 281 8.70 -3.04 4.58
N GLU A 282 8.99 -2.92 3.28
CA GLU A 282 8.60 -1.79 2.46
C GLU A 282 7.53 -2.22 1.48
N ASN A 283 6.28 -1.80 1.71
CA ASN A 283 5.16 -2.23 0.88
C ASN A 283 5.31 -1.78 -0.58
N LEU A 284 5.92 -0.61 -0.81
CA LEU A 284 6.20 -0.11 -2.16
C LEU A 284 7.13 -1.07 -2.93
N LEU A 285 8.02 -1.81 -2.26
CA LEU A 285 8.93 -2.76 -2.94
C LEU A 285 8.17 -3.87 -3.69
N ARG A 286 6.94 -4.18 -3.27
CA ARG A 286 6.11 -5.22 -3.90
C ARG A 286 5.93 -5.00 -5.39
N GLY A 287 5.67 -3.78 -5.85
CA GLY A 287 5.51 -3.51 -7.28
C GLY A 287 6.80 -3.76 -8.07
N TYR A 288 7.96 -3.43 -7.50
CA TYR A 288 9.25 -3.82 -8.09
C TYR A 288 9.42 -5.34 -8.19
N VAL A 289 9.07 -6.08 -7.15
CA VAL A 289 9.09 -7.55 -7.16
C VAL A 289 8.16 -8.12 -8.23
N ARG A 290 6.95 -7.55 -8.39
CA ARG A 290 6.01 -7.97 -9.42
C ARG A 290 6.52 -7.68 -10.84
N MET A 291 7.15 -6.52 -11.07
CA MET A 291 7.79 -6.21 -12.35
C MET A 291 8.96 -7.16 -12.65
N GLN A 292 9.76 -7.51 -11.64
CA GLN A 292 10.83 -8.51 -11.82
C GLN A 292 10.28 -9.87 -12.25
N ALA A 293 9.19 -10.34 -11.62
CA ALA A 293 8.49 -11.56 -12.04
C ALA A 293 8.01 -11.46 -13.50
N GLU A 294 7.36 -10.34 -13.86
CA GLU A 294 6.87 -10.07 -15.22
C GLU A 294 8.00 -10.11 -16.26
N SER A 295 9.15 -9.49 -15.94
CA SER A 295 10.31 -9.45 -16.84
C SER A 295 10.91 -10.83 -17.12
N LYS A 296 10.67 -11.80 -16.23
CA LYS A 296 11.09 -13.20 -16.36
C LYS A 296 9.96 -14.12 -16.83
N GLY A 297 8.84 -13.55 -17.29
CA GLY A 297 7.70 -14.30 -17.82
C GLY A 297 6.87 -15.02 -16.76
N VAL A 298 6.94 -14.58 -15.50
CA VAL A 298 6.11 -15.09 -14.41
C VAL A 298 4.97 -14.11 -14.15
N GLU A 299 3.76 -14.54 -14.50
CA GLU A 299 2.57 -13.74 -14.30
C GLU A 299 2.02 -13.95 -12.89
N LEU A 300 2.10 -12.89 -12.07
CA LEU A 300 1.41 -12.81 -10.78
C LEU A 300 0.00 -12.26 -11.01
N LEU A 301 -1.02 -12.99 -10.55
CA LEU A 301 -2.43 -12.75 -10.89
C LEU A 301 -3.34 -12.65 -9.66
N GLY A 302 -2.78 -12.68 -8.45
CA GLY A 302 -3.57 -12.75 -7.22
C GLY A 302 -3.87 -14.18 -6.81
N GLU A 303 -4.27 -14.34 -5.53
CA GLU A 303 -4.78 -15.60 -5.01
C GLU A 303 -5.99 -16.07 -5.85
N ARG A 304 -5.73 -16.99 -6.78
CA ARG A 304 -6.80 -17.79 -7.38
C ARG A 304 -7.31 -18.71 -6.28
N GLU A 305 -8.59 -18.57 -5.89
CA GLU A 305 -9.23 -19.52 -4.98
C GLU A 305 -8.83 -20.94 -5.42
N ALA A 306 -8.19 -21.70 -4.53
CA ALA A 306 -7.96 -23.10 -4.78
C ALA A 306 -9.31 -23.72 -5.18
N PRO A 307 -9.37 -24.57 -6.22
CA PRO A 307 -10.62 -25.21 -6.59
C PRO A 307 -11.17 -25.86 -5.33
N LYS A 308 -12.36 -25.40 -4.88
CA LYS A 308 -13.03 -25.95 -3.70
C LYS A 308 -13.02 -27.47 -3.88
N PRO A 309 -12.45 -28.25 -2.94
CA PRO A 309 -12.42 -29.68 -3.11
C PRO A 309 -13.86 -30.14 -3.27
N THR A 310 -14.22 -30.60 -4.47
CA THR A 310 -15.51 -31.20 -4.73
C THR A 310 -15.51 -32.46 -3.88
N ILE A 311 -16.20 -32.40 -2.74
CA ILE A 311 -16.44 -33.57 -1.91
C ILE A 311 -17.33 -34.49 -2.75
N HIS A 312 -16.71 -35.42 -3.46
CA HIS A 312 -17.42 -36.57 -3.98
C HIS A 312 -17.86 -37.37 -2.76
N VAL A 313 -19.10 -37.15 -2.33
CA VAL A 313 -19.77 -38.06 -1.42
C VAL A 313 -19.81 -39.39 -2.13
N SER A 314 -18.91 -40.30 -1.78
CA SER A 314 -19.01 -41.68 -2.20
C SER A 314 -20.38 -42.17 -1.74
N GLY A 315 -21.25 -42.49 -2.69
CA GLY A 315 -22.52 -43.17 -2.43
C GLY A 315 -22.22 -44.55 -1.84
N GLY A 316 -21.90 -44.58 -0.55
CA GLY A 316 -21.65 -45.81 0.18
C GLY A 316 -22.94 -46.61 0.19
N ARG A 317 -22.89 -47.81 -0.40
CA ARG A 317 -23.86 -48.89 -0.15
C ARG A 317 -23.76 -49.26 1.34
N GLY A 318 -24.40 -48.47 2.19
CA GLY A 318 -24.56 -48.69 3.62
C GLY A 318 -25.93 -49.32 3.90
N LYS A 319 -25.88 -50.50 4.50
CA LYS A 319 -27.01 -51.29 4.99
C LYS A 319 -27.98 -50.46 5.84
N SER A 320 -29.28 -50.69 5.63
CA SER A 320 -30.39 -50.59 6.60
C SER A 320 -30.18 -49.70 7.84
N GLY A 321 -30.78 -48.51 7.86
CA GLY A 321 -30.94 -47.73 9.09
C GLY A 321 -31.43 -46.30 8.86
N THR A 322 -32.75 -46.09 8.95
CA THR A 322 -33.45 -44.82 9.28
C THR A 322 -33.02 -43.54 8.56
N TYR A 323 -33.72 -43.21 7.47
CA TYR A 323 -33.76 -41.86 6.90
C TYR A 323 -34.55 -40.91 7.81
N PHE A 324 -33.90 -39.86 8.33
CA PHE A 324 -34.58 -38.71 8.90
C PHE A 324 -34.91 -37.72 7.77
N GLY A 325 -36.15 -37.75 7.30
CA GLY A 325 -36.70 -36.67 6.48
C GLY A 325 -37.07 -35.45 7.33
N PRO A 326 -37.25 -34.27 6.72
CA PRO A 326 -37.70 -33.08 7.44
C PRO A 326 -39.07 -33.34 8.06
N SER A 327 -39.13 -33.37 9.40
CA SER A 327 -40.36 -33.54 10.16
C SER A 327 -40.65 -32.26 10.94
N ILE A 328 -41.94 -31.94 11.06
CA ILE A 328 -42.42 -30.78 11.81
C ILE A 328 -42.02 -30.97 13.29
N PRO A 329 -41.38 -29.99 13.93
CA PRO A 329 -40.98 -30.09 15.33
C PRO A 329 -42.17 -30.42 16.25
N LYS A 330 -41.95 -31.30 17.23
CA LYS A 330 -42.96 -31.63 18.24
C LYS A 330 -43.37 -30.36 18.98
N GLY A 331 -44.67 -30.02 18.92
CA GLY A 331 -45.25 -28.86 19.60
C GLY A 331 -45.94 -27.83 18.69
N VAL A 332 -45.84 -27.97 17.36
CA VAL A 332 -46.53 -27.06 16.42
C VAL A 332 -47.89 -27.65 16.03
N HIS A 333 -48.98 -27.09 16.58
CA HIS A 333 -50.34 -27.39 16.15
C HIS A 333 -50.82 -26.35 15.14
N LEU A 334 -50.93 -26.74 13.86
CA LEU A 334 -51.62 -25.93 12.86
C LEU A 334 -53.13 -26.03 13.13
N GLY A 335 -53.65 -25.07 13.89
CA GLY A 335 -55.08 -24.96 14.21
C GLY A 335 -55.92 -24.86 12.94
N LYS A 336 -56.86 -25.79 12.77
CA LYS A 336 -57.92 -25.68 11.76
C LYS A 336 -58.90 -24.59 12.19
N SER A 337 -58.92 -23.47 11.47
CA SER A 337 -60.09 -22.58 11.47
C SER A 337 -61.29 -23.36 10.92
N ARG A 338 -62.34 -23.49 11.73
CA ARG A 338 -63.69 -23.84 11.28
C ARG A 338 -64.54 -22.58 11.35
N ARG A 339 -65.36 -22.38 10.31
CA ARG A 339 -66.50 -21.45 10.31
C ARG A 339 -67.44 -21.75 11.47
#